data_AF-A0A9P6YG37-F1
#
_entry.id   AF-A0A9P6YG37-F1
#
_cell.length_a   1.000
_cell.length_b   1.000
_cell.length_c   1.000
_cell.angle_alpha   90.00
_cell.angle_beta   90.00
_cell.angle_gamma   90.00
#
_symmetry.space_group_name_H-M   'P 1'
#
loop_
_entity.id
_entity.type
_entity.pdbx_description
1 polymer ?
#
loop_
_entity_poly.entity_id
_entity_poly.type
_entity_poly.pdbx_seq_one_letter_code
_entity_poly.pdbx_strand_id
1 'polypeptide(L)'
;MPNEEATHVGNAGTPAFRSFFDLRLVTVVRLCLLIFTGYADAPGGIEVREGLNYNPYFPGDAIAMSRVLFDGDICTFLAWGTEPEYDDRKKMGMKAVINLTGWIASSIWLKRFKWAPIKSRKIVYSPK
;
A
#
# COMPACT_ATOMS: atom_id res chain seq x y z
N MET A 1 -17.46 -21.33 -12.95
CA MET A 1 -18.44 -22.43 -12.91
C MET A 1 -19.66 -21.99 -13.72
N PRO A 2 -20.40 -22.91 -14.37
CA PRO A 2 -21.43 -22.55 -15.35
C PRO A 2 -22.72 -21.94 -14.79
N ASN A 3 -23.00 -22.03 -13.47
CA ASN A 3 -24.13 -21.34 -12.83
C ASN A 3 -23.81 -20.91 -11.38
N GLU A 4 -24.60 -19.99 -10.82
CA GLU A 4 -24.42 -19.46 -9.46
C GLU A 4 -24.69 -20.53 -8.39
N GLU A 5 -25.71 -21.37 -8.59
CA GLU A 5 -26.06 -22.46 -7.67
C GLU A 5 -24.93 -23.48 -7.49
N ALA A 6 -24.24 -23.90 -8.56
CA ALA A 6 -23.08 -24.79 -8.45
C ALA A 6 -21.89 -24.10 -7.74
N THR A 7 -21.83 -22.77 -7.80
CA THR A 7 -20.81 -22.01 -7.07
C THR A 7 -21.12 -21.98 -5.58
N HIS A 8 -22.40 -21.88 -5.19
CA HIS A 8 -22.82 -22.03 -3.79
C HIS A 8 -22.62 -23.47 -3.28
N VAL A 9 -22.93 -24.48 -4.09
CA VAL A 9 -22.70 -25.89 -3.72
C VAL A 9 -21.21 -26.19 -3.54
N GLY A 10 -20.36 -25.63 -4.40
CA GLY A 10 -18.90 -25.76 -4.28
C GLY A 10 -18.30 -24.99 -3.09
N ASN A 11 -18.91 -23.89 -2.65
CA ASN A 11 -18.40 -22.99 -1.60
C ASN A 11 -19.19 -23.06 -0.29
N ALA A 12 -19.75 -24.23 0.05
CA ALA A 12 -20.50 -24.46 1.30
C ALA A 12 -21.64 -23.44 1.56
N GLY A 13 -22.32 -23.00 0.50
CA GLY A 13 -23.44 -22.04 0.55
C GLY A 13 -23.03 -20.57 0.45
N THR A 14 -21.74 -20.24 0.49
CA THR A 14 -21.29 -18.84 0.41
C THR A 14 -21.24 -18.30 -1.02
N PRO A 15 -21.72 -17.06 -1.27
CA PRO A 15 -21.67 -16.44 -2.59
C PRO A 15 -20.23 -16.25 -3.06
N ALA A 16 -20.02 -16.37 -4.38
CA ALA A 16 -18.73 -16.09 -4.99
C ALA A 16 -18.32 -14.63 -4.75
N PHE A 17 -17.06 -14.39 -4.39
CA PHE A 17 -16.46 -13.06 -4.14
C PHE A 17 -16.40 -12.11 -5.37
N ARG A 18 -17.22 -12.35 -6.40
CA ARG A 18 -17.27 -11.58 -7.67
C ARG A 18 -17.45 -10.07 -7.43
N SER A 19 -18.15 -9.68 -6.37
CA SER A 19 -18.45 -8.29 -6.00
C SER A 19 -17.26 -7.50 -5.43
N PHE A 20 -16.19 -8.15 -4.97
CA PHE A 20 -15.03 -7.43 -4.40
C PHE A 20 -14.05 -6.92 -5.47
N PHE A 21 -14.17 -7.37 -6.71
CA PHE A 21 -13.32 -6.95 -7.83
C PHE A 21 -13.63 -5.54 -8.36
N ASP A 22 -14.69 -4.89 -7.87
CA ASP A 22 -15.14 -3.57 -8.32
C ASP A 22 -14.49 -2.40 -7.53
N LEU A 23 -13.72 -2.71 -6.48
CA LEU A 23 -12.93 -1.73 -5.74
C LEU A 23 -11.70 -1.29 -6.56
N ARG A 24 -11.30 -0.01 -6.44
CA ARG A 24 -10.09 0.54 -7.09
C ARG A 24 -8.91 -0.43 -6.93
N LEU A 25 -8.24 -0.73 -8.03
CA LEU A 25 -7.19 -1.75 -8.19
C LEU A 25 -6.15 -1.82 -7.06
N VAL A 26 -5.75 -0.67 -6.50
CA VAL A 26 -4.78 -0.60 -5.37
C VAL A 26 -5.34 -1.18 -4.06
N THR A 27 -6.64 -1.00 -3.81
CA THR A 27 -7.32 -1.55 -2.64
C THR A 27 -7.49 -3.06 -2.77
N VAL A 28 -7.77 -3.56 -3.97
CA VAL A 28 -7.94 -5.00 -4.24
C VAL A 28 -6.62 -5.77 -4.04
N VAL A 29 -5.49 -5.23 -4.51
CA VAL A 29 -4.17 -5.89 -4.30
C VAL A 29 -3.82 -6.00 -2.81
N ARG A 30 -4.10 -4.94 -2.03
CA ARG A 30 -3.90 -4.97 -0.56
C ARG A 30 -4.85 -5.94 0.13
N LEU A 31 -6.10 -5.97 -0.31
CA LEU A 31 -7.11 -6.89 0.21
C LEU A 31 -6.72 -8.36 -0.06
N CYS A 32 -6.21 -8.65 -1.26
CA CYS A 32 -5.68 -9.96 -1.60
C CYS A 32 -4.50 -10.33 -0.70
N LEU A 33 -3.49 -9.47 -0.55
CA LEU A 33 -2.35 -9.75 0.33
C LEU A 33 -2.81 -10.09 1.75
N LEU A 34 -3.72 -9.28 2.29
CA LEU A 34 -4.27 -9.42 3.64
C LEU A 34 -5.10 -10.70 3.83
N ILE A 35 -5.97 -11.00 2.87
CA ILE A 35 -6.85 -12.18 2.92
C ILE A 35 -6.06 -13.47 2.70
N PHE A 36 -5.04 -13.46 1.83
CA PHE A 36 -4.28 -14.66 1.49
C PHE A 36 -3.11 -14.94 2.44
N THR A 37 -2.48 -13.92 3.03
CA THR A 37 -1.33 -14.09 3.95
C THR A 37 -1.69 -13.96 5.42
N GLY A 38 -2.84 -13.37 5.74
CA GLY A 38 -3.27 -13.07 7.11
C GLY A 38 -3.97 -14.20 7.86
N TYR A 39 -4.02 -15.42 7.30
CA TYR A 39 -4.54 -16.59 8.02
C TYR A 39 -3.72 -16.82 9.28
N ALA A 40 -4.40 -16.83 10.43
CA ALA A 40 -3.82 -17.14 11.73
C ALA A 40 -4.62 -18.27 12.38
N ASP A 41 -4.03 -18.98 13.32
CA ASP A 41 -4.78 -19.94 14.11
C ASP A 41 -5.75 -19.19 15.02
N ALA A 42 -6.97 -19.72 15.16
CA ALA A 42 -8.00 -19.12 16.00
C ALA A 42 -7.49 -19.03 17.45
N PRO A 43 -7.45 -17.85 18.08
CA PRO A 43 -7.05 -17.73 19.47
C PRO A 43 -8.05 -18.47 20.37
N GLY A 44 -7.56 -19.06 21.47
CA GLY A 44 -8.34 -19.93 22.34
C GLY A 44 -9.65 -19.29 22.79
N GLY A 45 -10.79 -19.88 22.37
CA GLY A 45 -12.14 -19.42 22.70
C GLY A 45 -13.02 -19.05 21.50
N ILE A 46 -12.48 -18.98 20.28
CA ILE A 46 -13.27 -18.75 19.06
C ILE A 46 -13.51 -20.09 18.35
N GLU A 47 -14.74 -20.61 18.43
CA GLU A 47 -15.15 -21.80 17.68
C GLU A 47 -15.50 -21.40 16.24
N VAL A 48 -14.57 -21.68 15.32
CA VAL A 48 -14.84 -21.53 13.89
C VAL A 48 -15.72 -22.71 13.44
N ARG A 49 -16.85 -22.42 12.82
CA ARG A 49 -17.81 -23.43 12.33
C ARG A 49 -17.13 -24.37 11.32
N GLU A 50 -17.46 -25.67 11.35
CA GLU A 50 -16.87 -26.67 10.45
C GLU A 50 -16.95 -26.23 8.98
N GLY A 51 -15.78 -26.16 8.31
CA GLY A 51 -15.64 -25.72 6.93
C GLY A 51 -15.28 -24.23 6.74
N LEU A 52 -15.23 -23.43 7.80
CA LEU A 52 -14.73 -22.05 7.79
C LEU A 52 -13.30 -22.00 8.36
N ASN A 53 -12.52 -21.00 7.93
CA ASN A 53 -11.16 -20.75 8.40
C ASN A 53 -11.06 -19.36 9.05
N TYR A 54 -10.25 -19.22 10.08
CA TYR A 54 -10.08 -17.95 10.79
C TYR A 54 -9.22 -16.96 10.00
N ASN A 55 -9.71 -15.73 9.85
CA ASN A 55 -8.92 -14.62 9.33
C ASN A 55 -9.34 -13.31 10.01
N PRO A 56 -8.46 -12.69 10.81
CA PRO A 56 -8.77 -11.49 11.60
C PRO A 56 -9.01 -10.24 10.74
N TYR A 57 -8.69 -10.30 9.45
CA TYR A 57 -8.87 -9.20 8.53
C TYR A 57 -10.19 -9.27 7.75
N PHE A 58 -10.95 -10.35 7.93
CA PHE A 58 -12.25 -10.51 7.31
C PHE A 58 -13.35 -10.05 8.27
N PRO A 59 -14.36 -9.29 7.80
CA PRO A 59 -15.49 -8.94 8.63
C PRO A 59 -16.25 -10.20 9.06
N GLY A 60 -16.23 -10.49 10.37
CA GLY A 60 -16.84 -11.70 10.93
C GLY A 60 -15.85 -12.85 11.20
N ASP A 61 -14.55 -12.60 11.07
CA ASP A 61 -13.42 -13.47 11.48
C ASP A 61 -13.38 -14.88 10.86
N ALA A 62 -14.35 -15.24 10.01
CA ALA A 62 -14.50 -16.56 9.41
C ALA A 62 -14.66 -16.46 7.88
N ILE A 63 -13.79 -17.13 7.13
CA ILE A 63 -13.81 -17.21 5.67
C ILE A 63 -14.06 -18.66 5.22
N ALA A 64 -14.94 -18.87 4.25
CA ALA A 64 -15.21 -20.19 3.64
C ALA A 64 -14.10 -20.71 2.72
N MET A 65 -13.05 -19.91 2.51
CA MET A 65 -11.91 -20.24 1.67
C MET A 65 -10.78 -20.77 2.56
N SER A 66 -10.11 -21.82 2.11
CA SER A 66 -8.88 -22.31 2.75
C SER A 66 -7.70 -21.41 2.41
N ARG A 67 -6.62 -21.51 3.18
CA ARG A 67 -5.35 -20.87 2.83
C ARG A 67 -4.82 -21.47 1.54
N VAL A 68 -4.98 -20.75 0.43
CA VAL A 68 -4.54 -21.19 -0.91
C VAL A 68 -3.07 -20.79 -1.18
N LEU A 69 -2.57 -19.73 -0.53
CA LEU A 69 -1.23 -19.20 -0.78
C LEU A 69 -0.32 -19.36 0.44
N PHE A 70 0.80 -20.03 0.22
CA PHE A 70 1.88 -20.21 1.19
C PHE A 70 3.07 -19.31 0.88
N ASP A 71 3.22 -18.85 -0.37
CA ASP A 71 4.33 -18.03 -0.84
C ASP A 71 3.86 -16.73 -1.50
N GLY A 72 4.57 -15.63 -1.24
CA GLY A 72 4.15 -14.27 -1.59
C GLY A 72 4.27 -13.91 -3.07
N ASP A 73 4.83 -14.79 -3.89
CA ASP A 73 5.22 -14.52 -5.27
C ASP A 73 4.03 -14.22 -6.19
N ILE A 74 2.90 -14.89 -5.99
CA ILE A 74 1.69 -14.67 -6.81
C ILE A 74 1.08 -13.30 -6.53
N CYS A 75 1.17 -12.82 -5.28
CA CYS A 75 0.72 -11.46 -4.94
C CYS A 75 1.61 -10.40 -5.59
N THR A 76 2.93 -10.65 -5.65
CA THR A 76 3.89 -9.77 -6.34
C THR A 76 3.62 -9.72 -7.85
N PHE A 77 3.29 -10.85 -8.47
CA PHE A 77 2.92 -10.90 -9.89
C PHE A 77 1.62 -10.15 -10.18
N LEU A 78 0.59 -10.33 -9.36
CA LEU A 78 -0.67 -9.58 -9.50
C LEU A 78 -0.47 -8.08 -9.29
N ALA A 79 0.40 -7.69 -8.34
CA ALA A 79 0.76 -6.29 -8.13
C ALA A 79 1.48 -5.71 -9.36
N TRP A 80 2.41 -6.45 -9.97
CA TRP A 80 3.06 -6.04 -11.21
C TRP A 80 2.09 -5.91 -12.39
N GLY A 81 1.16 -6.86 -12.56
CA GLY A 81 0.14 -6.80 -13.60
C GLY A 81 -0.85 -5.64 -13.43
N THR A 82 -0.97 -5.11 -12.21
CA THR A 82 -1.87 -4.01 -11.86
C THR A 82 -1.20 -2.64 -12.02
N GLU A 83 0.10 -2.52 -11.71
CA GLU A 83 0.90 -1.30 -11.84
C GLU A 83 2.27 -1.59 -12.48
N PRO A 84 2.33 -1.82 -13.81
CA PRO A 84 3.59 -2.14 -14.48
C PRO A 84 4.59 -0.97 -14.45
N GLU A 85 4.12 0.27 -14.29
CA GLU A 85 4.96 1.48 -14.24
C GLU A 85 5.54 1.78 -12.84
N TYR A 86 5.27 0.93 -11.86
CA TYR A 86 5.65 1.14 -10.45
C TYR A 86 7.16 1.39 -10.28
N ASP A 87 7.99 0.59 -10.94
CA ASP A 87 9.45 0.68 -10.81
C ASP A 87 10.01 1.92 -11.51
N ASP A 88 9.47 2.29 -12.66
CA ASP A 88 9.95 3.44 -13.43
C ASP A 88 9.53 4.76 -12.78
N ARG A 89 8.32 4.82 -12.21
CA ARG A 89 7.87 5.96 -11.40
C ARG A 89 8.80 6.20 -10.21
N LYS A 90 9.23 5.13 -9.53
CA LYS A 90 10.16 5.23 -8.39
C LYS A 90 11.56 5.66 -8.81
N LYS A 91 12.08 5.14 -9.93
CA LYS A 91 13.38 5.56 -10.46
C LYS A 91 13.37 7.04 -10.86
N MET A 92 12.31 7.51 -11.53
CA MET A 92 12.15 8.92 -11.87
C MET A 92 11.97 9.81 -10.64
N GLY A 93 11.17 9.35 -9.66
CA GLY A 93 10.99 10.04 -8.38
C GLY A 93 12.30 10.21 -7.61
N MET A 94 13.11 9.15 -7.50
CA MET A 94 14.42 9.21 -6.84
C MET A 94 15.36 10.22 -7.50
N LYS A 95 15.45 10.17 -8.85
CA LYS A 95 16.27 11.13 -9.61
C LYS A 95 15.78 12.57 -9.42
N ALA A 96 14.48 12.80 -9.40
CA ALA A 96 13.90 14.13 -9.18
C ALA A 96 14.23 14.69 -7.79
N VAL A 97 14.09 13.88 -6.74
CA VAL A 97 14.35 14.28 -5.35
C VAL A 97 15.82 14.66 -5.15
N ILE A 98 16.75 13.89 -5.72
CA ILE A 98 18.19 14.17 -5.64
C ILE A 98 18.51 15.51 -6.33
N ASN A 99 18.00 15.72 -7.54
CA ASN A 99 18.23 16.96 -8.28
C ASN A 99 17.62 18.18 -7.56
N LEU A 100 16.38 18.07 -7.08
CA LEU A 100 15.72 19.15 -6.32
C LEU A 100 16.49 19.52 -5.06
N THR A 101 17.01 18.53 -4.33
CA THR A 101 17.80 18.77 -3.11
C THR A 101 19.08 19.54 -3.44
N GLY A 102 19.79 19.16 -4.52
CA GLY A 102 20.99 19.87 -4.98
C GLY A 102 20.71 21.33 -5.38
N TRP A 103 19.59 21.57 -6.07
CA TRP A 103 19.16 22.91 -6.48
C TRP A 103 18.75 23.77 -5.28
N ILE A 104 18.04 23.20 -4.30
CA ILE A 104 17.65 23.90 -3.07
C ILE A 104 18.89 24.27 -2.25
N ALA A 105 19.83 23.35 -2.06
CA ALA A 105 21.08 23.62 -1.34
C ALA A 105 21.89 24.76 -1.98
N SER A 106 22.03 24.72 -3.31
CA SER A 106 22.70 25.78 -4.08
C SER A 106 22.00 27.13 -3.95
N SER A 107 20.67 27.15 -4.01
CA SER A 107 19.85 28.36 -3.83
C SER A 107 20.03 28.97 -2.43
N ILE A 108 20.03 28.15 -1.39
CA ILE A 108 20.26 28.59 0.00
C ILE A 108 21.67 29.17 0.15
N TRP A 109 22.67 28.54 -0.45
CA TRP A 109 24.04 29.02 -0.41
C TRP A 109 24.19 30.38 -1.10
N LEU A 110 23.66 30.52 -2.32
CA LEU A 110 23.68 31.80 -3.06
C LEU A 110 22.93 32.91 -2.31
N LYS A 111 21.79 32.58 -1.71
CA LYS A 111 21.03 33.51 -0.86
C LYS A 111 21.86 33.95 0.35
N ARG A 112 22.55 33.04 1.04
CA ARG A 112 23.43 33.37 2.17
C ARG A 112 24.60 34.25 1.73
N PHE A 113 25.23 33.95 0.58
CA PHE A 113 26.35 34.71 0.05
C PHE A 113 25.96 36.15 -0.32
N LYS A 114 24.90 36.33 -1.12
CA LYS A 114 24.46 37.68 -1.54
C LYS A 114 23.95 38.55 -0.40
N TRP A 115 23.36 37.94 0.63
CA TRP A 115 22.82 38.68 1.78
C TRP A 115 23.85 38.89 2.89
N ALA A 116 25.06 38.30 2.79
CA ALA A 116 26.10 38.45 3.80
C ALA A 116 26.54 39.91 3.99
N PRO A 117 26.81 40.71 2.94
CA PRO A 117 27.21 42.10 3.11
C PRO A 117 26.12 42.95 3.75
N ILE A 118 24.85 42.74 3.37
CA ILE A 118 23.73 43.51 3.93
C ILE A 118 23.56 43.22 5.42
N LYS A 119 23.70 41.95 5.82
CA LYS A 119 23.52 41.50 7.21
C LYS A 119 24.68 41.88 8.13
N SER A 120 25.88 42.09 7.61
CA SER A 120 27.06 42.47 8.41
C SER A 120 27.24 43.99 8.58
N ARG A 121 26.38 44.83 7.98
CA ARG A 121 26.49 46.29 8.10
C ARG A 121 26.20 46.75 9.53
N LYS A 122 27.13 47.54 10.09
CA LYS A 122 26.91 48.33 11.31
C LYS A 122 26.44 49.72 10.90
N ILE A 123 25.29 50.15 11.41
CA ILE A 123 24.71 51.47 11.13
C ILE A 123 24.93 52.32 12.37
N VAL A 124 25.64 53.44 12.22
CA VAL A 124 25.84 54.43 13.30
C VAL A 124 24.87 55.57 13.08
N TYR A 125 24.11 55.91 14.12
CA TYR A 125 23.15 57.02 14.12
C TYR A 125 23.66 58.13 15.07
N SER A 126 23.93 59.30 14.51
CA SER A 126 24.34 60.48 15.27
C SER A 126 23.26 61.57 15.15
N PRO A 127 22.44 61.78 16.19
CA PRO A 127 21.46 62.87 16.19
C PRO A 127 22.16 64.24 16.30
N LYS A 128 21.53 65.27 15.70
CA LYS A 128 21.95 66.68 15.80
C LYS A 128 21.43 67.33 17.08
#